data_AF-A0A1Q7ID19-F1
#
_entry.id   AF-A0A1Q7ID19-F1
#
_cell.length_a   1.000
_cell.length_b   1.000
_cell.length_c   1.000
_cell.angle_alpha   90.00
_cell.angle_beta   90.00
_cell.angle_gamma   90.00
#
_symmetry.space_group_name_H-M   'P 1'
#
loop_
_entity.id
_entity.type
_entity.pdbx_description
1 polymer ?
#
loop_
_entity_poly.entity_id
_entity_poly.type
_entity_poly.pdbx_seq_one_letter_code
_entity_poly.pdbx_strand_id
1 'polypeptide(L)'
;MGSIFDLGTLRPFQNLHLIPTPAAPGVDTTKGFSVHSIAIRVPKSSLTHDGSNPTDASDKGSVVGIWASASRRKATILSGDGDDDDDGGPDDDASPGFQTGPFTQVSRLGMPLINEVVIPLGKKDLWNMVHPRFDSQFLAYYQTPELQKLLPVLYPGVFLNLAAYSKARADLVAILLTGIPTGIISGFQNFTGALQADYLRLNMAIPPNTSNPSRLGIVGGDLAGFPNGRRVLDDVIDIELRAIAGATLPLVDNAFTPDGAAGLVADGVDSNPVQSPNSTPFLSTFPYLPHPVAGYEHSHDP
;
A
#
# COMPACT_ATOMS: atom_id res chain seq x y z
N MET A 1 -0.06 6.62 -10.04
CA MET A 1 0.80 7.06 -8.92
C MET A 1 0.91 8.58 -9.01
N GLY A 2 0.02 9.31 -8.33
CA GLY A 2 -0.22 10.75 -8.59
C GLY A 2 0.50 11.71 -7.63
N SER A 3 -0.25 12.37 -6.73
CA SER A 3 0.18 13.59 -5.99
C SER A 3 1.30 13.43 -4.96
N ILE A 4 1.41 12.28 -4.29
CA ILE A 4 2.32 12.13 -3.15
C ILE A 4 3.80 12.16 -3.56
N PHE A 5 4.07 11.78 -4.81
CA PHE A 5 5.41 11.83 -5.41
C PHE A 5 5.68 13.16 -6.14
N ASP A 6 4.67 14.03 -6.26
CA ASP A 6 4.74 15.36 -6.85
C ASP A 6 4.82 16.44 -5.76
N LEU A 7 5.88 16.38 -4.94
CA LEU A 7 6.13 17.27 -3.80
C LEU A 7 4.98 17.31 -2.75
N GLY A 8 4.09 16.33 -2.75
CA GLY A 8 2.91 16.35 -1.90
C GLY A 8 1.83 17.31 -2.38
N THR A 9 1.68 17.50 -3.70
CA THR A 9 0.63 18.31 -4.32
C THR A 9 -0.73 17.59 -4.30
N LEU A 10 -1.28 17.44 -3.10
CA LEU A 10 -2.55 16.80 -2.78
C LEU A 10 -3.76 17.48 -3.43
N ARG A 11 -4.75 16.66 -3.76
CA ARG A 11 -6.05 17.09 -4.27
C ARG A 11 -7.11 17.05 -3.16
N PRO A 12 -8.12 17.94 -3.21
CA PRO A 12 -8.32 19.03 -4.17
C PRO A 12 -7.61 20.35 -3.75
N PHE A 13 -6.51 20.26 -2.98
CA PHE A 13 -5.93 21.40 -2.26
C PHE A 13 -4.78 22.11 -2.98
N GLN A 14 -4.50 21.83 -4.25
CA GLN A 14 -3.31 22.35 -4.94
C GLN A 14 -3.13 23.87 -4.85
N ASN A 15 -4.24 24.61 -4.86
CA ASN A 15 -4.26 26.07 -4.71
C ASN A 15 -3.88 26.57 -3.31
N LEU A 16 -3.88 25.69 -2.31
CA LEU A 16 -3.50 25.95 -0.91
C LEU A 16 -2.10 25.42 -0.58
N HIS A 17 -1.42 24.80 -1.55
CA HIS A 17 -0.05 24.30 -1.38
C HIS A 17 0.94 25.47 -1.23
N LEU A 18 2.06 25.26 -0.54
CA LEU A 18 3.12 26.26 -0.30
C LEU A 18 3.70 26.83 -1.61
N ILE A 19 3.73 25.98 -2.64
CA ILE A 19 3.98 26.36 -4.02
C ILE A 19 2.66 26.08 -4.76
N PRO A 20 1.73 27.06 -4.83
CA PRO A 20 0.39 26.81 -5.34
C PRO A 20 0.42 26.48 -6.83
N THR A 21 -0.39 25.51 -7.24
CA THR A 21 -0.65 25.21 -8.65
C THR A 21 -2.15 25.27 -8.94
N PRO A 22 -2.57 25.52 -10.19
CA PRO A 22 -3.97 25.44 -10.57
C PRO A 22 -4.55 24.06 -10.25
N ALA A 23 -5.86 24.01 -9.97
CA ALA A 23 -6.56 22.75 -9.81
C ALA A 23 -6.42 21.91 -11.09
N ALA A 24 -5.94 20.68 -10.93
CA ALA A 24 -5.74 19.72 -12.01
C ALA A 24 -6.26 18.34 -11.58
N PRO A 25 -6.75 17.52 -12.53
CA PRO A 25 -7.11 16.13 -12.22
C PRO A 25 -5.90 15.33 -11.73
N GLY A 26 -6.15 14.21 -11.05
CA GLY A 26 -5.11 13.22 -10.75
C GLY A 26 -4.49 12.68 -12.05
N VAL A 27 -3.23 12.27 -11.97
CA VAL A 27 -2.52 11.62 -13.09
C VAL A 27 -2.36 10.16 -12.75
N ASP A 28 -3.02 9.30 -13.52
CA ASP A 28 -2.80 7.86 -13.48
C ASP A 28 -1.64 7.50 -14.42
N THR A 29 -0.43 7.50 -13.86
CA THR A 29 0.82 7.11 -14.55
C THR A 29 0.80 5.68 -15.12
N THR A 30 -0.17 4.85 -14.73
CA THR A 30 -0.32 3.47 -15.22
C THR A 30 -1.48 3.29 -16.19
N LYS A 31 -2.28 4.34 -16.40
CA LYS A 31 -3.36 4.33 -17.38
C LYS A 31 -2.78 4.06 -18.76
N GLY A 32 -3.36 3.10 -19.47
CA GLY A 32 -2.95 2.72 -20.83
C GLY A 32 -1.92 1.60 -20.86
N PHE A 33 -1.35 1.24 -19.72
CA PHE A 33 -0.42 0.12 -19.61
C PHE A 33 -1.14 -1.15 -19.15
N SER A 34 -0.70 -2.29 -19.68
CA SER A 34 -1.12 -3.61 -19.19
C SER A 34 -0.20 -4.07 -18.06
N VAL A 35 -0.79 -4.50 -16.94
CA VAL A 35 -0.04 -5.07 -15.81
C VAL A 35 -0.08 -6.60 -15.89
N HIS A 36 1.09 -7.23 -16.04
CA HIS A 36 1.19 -8.68 -15.99
C HIS A 36 0.86 -9.19 -14.59
N SER A 37 -0.20 -9.98 -14.47
CA SER A 37 -0.77 -10.40 -13.18
C SER A 37 -0.82 -11.91 -13.06
N ILE A 38 -0.42 -12.44 -11.90
CA ILE A 38 -0.66 -13.82 -11.50
C ILE A 38 -1.71 -13.79 -10.40
N ALA A 39 -2.87 -14.40 -10.65
CA ALA A 39 -3.97 -14.45 -9.71
C ALA A 39 -4.23 -15.90 -9.28
N ILE A 40 -4.39 -16.12 -7.97
CA ILE A 40 -4.67 -17.43 -7.38
C ILE A 40 -5.91 -17.32 -6.49
N ARG A 41 -6.81 -18.31 -6.58
CA ARG A 41 -7.98 -18.44 -5.70
C ARG A 41 -7.76 -19.59 -4.74
N VAL A 42 -7.73 -19.30 -3.45
CA VAL A 42 -7.45 -20.28 -2.40
C VAL A 42 -8.69 -20.43 -1.51
N PRO A 43 -9.14 -21.66 -1.19
CA PRO A 43 -10.20 -21.87 -0.20
C PRO A 43 -9.79 -21.33 1.17
N LYS A 44 -10.73 -20.72 1.92
CA LYS A 44 -10.47 -20.21 3.27
C LYS A 44 -9.95 -21.30 4.23
N SER A 45 -10.45 -22.52 4.10
CA SER A 45 -10.00 -23.69 4.87
C SER A 45 -8.57 -24.13 4.57
N SER A 46 -7.96 -23.68 3.47
CA SER A 46 -6.53 -23.91 3.21
C SER A 46 -5.64 -22.82 3.83
N LEU A 47 -6.23 -21.72 4.29
CA LEU A 47 -5.53 -20.58 4.90
C LEU A 47 -5.62 -20.59 6.43
N THR A 48 -6.70 -21.15 6.98
CA THR A 48 -6.88 -21.30 8.43
C THR A 48 -6.01 -22.43 8.97
N HIS A 49 -5.44 -22.21 10.16
CA HIS A 49 -4.58 -23.20 10.82
C HIS A 49 -5.34 -24.49 11.17
N ASP A 50 -6.63 -24.40 11.47
CA ASP A 50 -7.49 -25.52 11.88
C ASP A 50 -8.32 -26.12 10.74
N GLY A 51 -8.17 -25.62 9.52
CA GLY A 51 -8.94 -26.08 8.36
C GLY A 51 -10.40 -25.60 8.33
N SER A 52 -10.79 -24.69 9.22
CA SER A 52 -12.15 -24.16 9.29
C SER A 52 -12.47 -23.18 8.16
N ASN A 53 -13.75 -22.95 7.89
CA ASN A 53 -14.22 -21.84 7.04
C ASN A 53 -14.77 -20.73 7.96
N PRO A 54 -14.02 -19.64 8.23
CA PRO A 54 -14.38 -18.71 9.28
C PRO A 54 -15.69 -17.95 9.02
N THR A 55 -16.51 -17.84 10.07
CA THR A 55 -17.80 -17.13 10.04
C THR A 55 -17.96 -16.09 11.16
N ASP A 56 -17.11 -16.12 12.19
CA ASP A 56 -17.14 -15.13 13.28
C ASP A 56 -16.04 -14.07 13.09
N ALA A 57 -16.46 -12.83 12.82
CA ALA A 57 -15.55 -11.70 12.67
C ALA A 57 -14.77 -11.37 13.96
N SER A 58 -15.30 -11.70 15.13
CA SER A 58 -14.65 -11.43 16.42
C SER A 58 -13.58 -12.46 16.77
N ASP A 59 -13.58 -13.61 16.11
CA ASP A 59 -12.57 -14.65 16.33
C ASP A 59 -11.23 -14.28 15.69
N LYS A 60 -10.15 -14.39 16.47
CA LYS A 60 -8.79 -14.18 15.98
C LYS A 60 -8.37 -15.26 14.98
N GLY A 61 -8.93 -16.47 15.06
CA GLY A 61 -8.72 -17.54 14.09
C GLY A 61 -9.22 -17.21 12.68
N SER A 62 -10.10 -16.21 12.55
CA SER A 62 -10.61 -15.71 11.27
C SER A 62 -9.61 -14.84 10.51
N VAL A 63 -8.49 -14.45 11.13
CA VAL A 63 -7.55 -13.46 10.59
C VAL A 63 -6.27 -14.13 10.12
N VAL A 64 -5.85 -13.80 8.90
CA VAL A 64 -4.53 -14.15 8.36
C VAL A 64 -3.72 -12.88 8.09
N GLY A 65 -2.40 -12.95 8.32
CA GLY A 65 -1.44 -11.90 7.95
C GLY A 65 -0.56 -12.37 6.80
N ILE A 66 -0.45 -11.57 5.75
CA ILE A 66 0.24 -11.93 4.51
C ILE A 66 1.27 -10.85 4.18
N TRP A 67 2.46 -11.25 3.72
CA TRP A 67 3.41 -10.37 3.06
C TRP A 67 4.08 -11.11 1.91
N ALA A 68 4.56 -10.36 0.94
CA ALA A 68 5.39 -10.88 -0.15
C ALA A 68 6.84 -10.45 0.05
N SER A 69 7.77 -11.26 -0.47
CA SER A 69 9.18 -10.89 -0.56
C SER A 69 9.73 -11.22 -1.94
N ALA A 70 10.63 -10.38 -2.44
CA ALA A 70 11.48 -10.70 -3.57
C ALA A 70 12.85 -11.11 -3.05
N SER A 71 13.38 -12.21 -3.57
CA SER A 71 14.69 -12.72 -3.17
C SER A 71 15.64 -12.85 -4.35
N ARG A 72 16.94 -12.73 -4.07
CA ARG A 72 18.05 -12.97 -5.01
C ARG A 72 19.02 -13.98 -4.42
N ARG A 73 19.77 -14.68 -5.27
CA ARG A 73 20.88 -15.52 -4.82
C ARG A 73 21.93 -14.65 -4.14
N LYS A 74 22.50 -15.15 -3.04
CA LYS A 74 23.44 -14.38 -2.19
C LYS A 74 24.68 -13.91 -2.96
N ALA A 75 25.13 -14.67 -3.95
CA ALA A 75 26.24 -14.28 -4.81
C ALA A 75 25.88 -14.48 -6.27
N THR A 76 26.26 -13.51 -7.09
CA THR A 76 26.25 -13.59 -8.55
C THR A 76 27.65 -13.28 -9.01
N ILE A 77 28.27 -14.21 -9.75
CA ILE A 77 29.47 -13.96 -10.51
C ILE A 77 28.99 -13.62 -11.91
N LEU A 78 29.22 -12.37 -12.33
CA LEU A 78 28.91 -11.94 -13.69
C LEU A 78 29.82 -12.69 -14.67
N SER A 79 29.39 -12.80 -15.91
CA SER A 79 30.26 -13.28 -16.97
C SER A 79 31.54 -12.44 -16.97
N GLY A 80 32.70 -13.10 -16.96
CA GLY A 80 33.93 -12.43 -17.37
C GLY A 80 33.93 -12.38 -18.89
N ASP A 81 34.26 -11.23 -19.45
CA ASP A 81 34.97 -11.22 -20.72
C ASP A 81 36.29 -11.94 -20.45
N GLY A 82 36.54 -12.99 -21.20
CA GLY A 82 37.68 -13.84 -20.97
C GLY A 82 38.95 -13.23 -21.53
N ASP A 83 39.07 -11.92 -21.79
CA ASP A 83 40.16 -11.45 -22.64
C ASP A 83 40.74 -10.06 -22.32
N ASP A 84 42.07 -10.02 -22.44
CA ASP A 84 42.96 -8.87 -22.49
C ASP A 84 43.09 -8.39 -23.97
N ASP A 85 42.09 -8.60 -24.83
CA ASP A 85 42.12 -8.28 -26.26
C ASP A 85 41.72 -6.82 -26.55
N ASP A 86 42.73 -6.04 -26.93
CA ASP A 86 42.68 -4.59 -27.20
C ASP A 86 41.80 -4.17 -28.41
N ASP A 87 41.03 -5.05 -29.05
CA ASP A 87 40.33 -4.74 -30.32
C ASP A 87 38.80 -4.56 -30.19
N GLY A 88 38.22 -4.75 -29.01
CA GLY A 88 36.83 -4.36 -28.68
C GLY A 88 35.76 -5.11 -29.47
N GLY A 89 36.09 -6.31 -29.97
CA GLY A 89 35.15 -7.22 -30.63
C GLY A 89 34.20 -7.93 -29.64
N PRO A 90 33.11 -8.55 -30.13
CA PRO A 90 32.29 -9.43 -29.30
C PRO A 90 33.02 -10.76 -29.06
N ASP A 91 33.37 -11.00 -27.80
CA ASP A 91 34.08 -12.18 -27.26
C ASP A 91 33.26 -13.48 -27.41
N ASP A 92 33.86 -14.50 -28.03
CA ASP A 92 33.33 -15.85 -28.22
C ASP A 92 33.59 -16.81 -27.04
N ASP A 93 34.32 -16.36 -26.02
CA ASP A 93 34.77 -17.13 -24.85
C ASP A 93 34.01 -16.78 -23.55
N ALA A 94 33.06 -15.85 -23.64
CA ALA A 94 32.31 -15.32 -22.50
C ALA A 94 31.71 -16.45 -21.64
N SER A 95 32.31 -16.68 -20.47
CA SER A 95 31.80 -17.67 -19.52
C SER A 95 30.42 -17.23 -19.04
N PRO A 96 29.36 -18.07 -19.09
CA PRO A 96 28.08 -17.68 -18.56
C PRO A 96 28.23 -17.47 -17.05
N GLY A 97 28.02 -16.24 -16.57
CA GLY A 97 28.04 -15.94 -15.15
C GLY A 97 27.15 -16.92 -14.36
N PHE A 98 27.51 -17.19 -13.11
CA PHE A 98 26.77 -18.14 -12.28
C PHE A 98 26.33 -17.55 -10.94
N GLN A 99 25.18 -18.01 -10.46
CA GLN A 99 24.60 -17.59 -9.18
C GLN A 99 24.74 -18.71 -8.14
N THR A 100 25.12 -18.36 -6.91
CA THR A 100 25.34 -19.34 -5.84
C THR A 100 24.86 -18.84 -4.47
N GLY A 101 24.76 -19.76 -3.52
CA GLY A 101 24.32 -19.50 -2.14
C GLY A 101 22.79 -19.48 -1.95
N PRO A 102 22.34 -19.26 -0.70
CA PRO A 102 20.92 -19.21 -0.36
C PRO A 102 20.24 -17.99 -0.99
N PHE A 103 18.92 -18.06 -1.14
CA PHE A 103 18.11 -16.88 -1.46
C PHE A 103 18.10 -15.91 -0.27
N THR A 104 18.30 -14.63 -0.55
CA THR A 104 18.27 -13.54 0.42
C THR A 104 17.21 -12.54 -0.03
N GLN A 105 16.39 -12.08 0.91
CA GLN A 105 15.38 -11.06 0.67
C GLN A 105 16.05 -9.74 0.28
N VAL A 106 15.59 -9.14 -0.81
CA VAL A 106 16.05 -7.82 -1.29
C VAL A 106 14.93 -6.79 -1.32
N SER A 107 13.68 -7.23 -1.21
CA SER A 107 12.50 -6.38 -1.10
C SER A 107 11.37 -7.16 -0.46
N ARG A 108 10.42 -6.45 0.14
CA ARG A 108 9.19 -7.01 0.72
C ARG A 108 8.07 -5.99 0.67
N LEU A 109 6.85 -6.50 0.81
CA LEU A 109 5.66 -5.66 0.93
C LEU A 109 4.53 -6.44 1.62
N GLY A 110 3.97 -5.86 2.67
CA GLY A 110 2.67 -6.24 3.22
C GLY A 110 1.63 -5.18 2.88
N MET A 111 1.65 -4.08 3.64
CA MET A 111 0.79 -2.92 3.49
C MET A 111 1.33 -1.96 2.43
N PRO A 112 0.45 -1.31 1.66
CA PRO A 112 0.83 -0.23 0.75
C PRO A 112 1.54 0.94 1.45
N LEU A 113 2.26 1.74 0.65
CA LEU A 113 2.94 2.99 1.01
C LEU A 113 3.92 2.98 2.19
N ILE A 114 4.14 1.87 2.88
CA ILE A 114 5.12 1.80 3.97
C ILE A 114 6.52 2.13 3.42
N ASN A 115 6.94 1.44 2.37
CA ASN A 115 8.26 1.63 1.79
C ASN A 115 8.35 2.94 0.98
N GLU A 116 7.23 3.50 0.55
CA GLU A 116 7.17 4.70 -0.26
C GLU A 116 7.18 5.97 0.59
N VAL A 117 6.38 6.00 1.67
CA VAL A 117 5.99 7.21 2.41
C VAL A 117 6.35 7.15 3.90
N VAL A 118 6.22 5.99 4.54
CA VAL A 118 6.41 5.87 5.99
C VAL A 118 7.89 5.71 6.35
N ILE A 119 8.58 4.81 5.67
CA ILE A 119 10.00 4.54 5.89
C ILE A 119 10.84 5.59 5.13
N PRO A 120 11.73 6.31 5.82
CA PRO A 120 12.54 7.34 5.17
C PRO A 120 13.53 6.71 4.20
N LEU A 121 13.88 7.45 3.14
CA LEU A 121 14.73 6.98 2.05
C LEU A 121 16.02 6.28 2.52
N GLY A 122 16.73 6.87 3.49
CA GLY A 122 17.98 6.32 4.03
C GLY A 122 17.83 5.02 4.85
N LYS A 123 16.61 4.54 5.07
CA LYS A 123 16.32 3.26 5.75
C LYS A 123 15.60 2.25 4.87
N LYS A 124 15.21 2.62 3.65
CA LYS A 124 14.43 1.75 2.75
C LYS A 124 15.16 0.44 2.44
N ASP A 125 16.45 0.48 2.12
CA ASP A 125 17.21 -0.74 1.81
C ASP A 125 17.27 -1.69 3.01
N LEU A 126 17.55 -1.16 4.21
CA LEU A 126 17.55 -1.95 5.44
C LEU A 126 16.16 -2.53 5.71
N TRP A 127 15.10 -1.73 5.60
CA TRP A 127 13.73 -2.18 5.80
C TRP A 127 13.37 -3.30 4.80
N ASN A 128 13.74 -3.16 3.54
CA ASN A 128 13.50 -4.14 2.47
C ASN A 128 14.23 -5.46 2.68
N MET A 129 15.41 -5.46 3.30
CA MET A 129 16.19 -6.68 3.56
C MET A 129 15.78 -7.42 4.84
N VAL A 130 15.08 -6.75 5.76
CA VAL A 130 14.73 -7.33 7.06
C VAL A 130 13.39 -8.07 7.02
N HIS A 131 13.32 -9.21 7.69
CA HIS A 131 12.08 -9.95 7.87
C HIS A 131 11.06 -9.15 8.72
N PRO A 132 9.76 -9.06 8.34
CA PRO A 132 8.77 -8.19 9.00
C PRO A 132 8.63 -8.35 10.53
N ARG A 133 8.85 -9.54 11.08
CA ARG A 133 8.88 -9.79 12.54
C ARG A 133 9.84 -8.89 13.34
N PHE A 134 10.77 -8.22 12.68
CA PHE A 134 11.72 -7.28 13.31
C PHE A 134 11.36 -5.81 13.05
N ASP A 135 10.13 -5.51 12.63
CA ASP A 135 9.72 -4.14 12.26
C ASP A 135 9.60 -3.18 13.44
N SER A 136 9.60 -3.69 14.67
CA SER A 136 9.64 -2.87 15.89
C SER A 136 10.84 -1.91 15.91
N GLN A 137 11.95 -2.23 15.23
CA GLN A 137 13.10 -1.32 15.11
C GLN A 137 12.79 -0.06 14.27
N PHE A 138 11.72 -0.08 13.46
CA PHE A 138 11.26 1.03 12.63
C PHE A 138 10.04 1.75 13.22
N LEU A 139 9.57 1.33 14.40
CA LEU A 139 8.32 1.81 15.02
C LEU A 139 8.19 3.33 15.08
N ALA A 140 9.28 4.05 15.32
CA ALA A 140 9.30 5.50 15.41
C ALA A 140 8.76 6.20 14.13
N TYR A 141 8.98 5.60 12.96
CA TYR A 141 8.52 6.14 11.67
C TYR A 141 7.00 5.99 11.49
N TYR A 142 6.41 4.95 12.07
CA TYR A 142 4.95 4.76 12.09
C TYR A 142 4.28 5.65 13.13
N GLN A 143 4.92 5.82 14.29
CA GLN A 143 4.41 6.65 15.38
C GLN A 143 4.51 8.14 15.09
N THR A 144 5.48 8.56 14.26
CA THR A 144 5.69 9.97 13.90
C THR A 144 6.06 10.13 12.42
N PRO A 145 5.14 9.82 11.49
CA PRO A 145 5.45 9.85 10.05
C PRO A 145 5.95 11.21 9.59
N GLU A 146 6.94 11.21 8.69
CA GLU A 146 7.49 12.46 8.14
C GLU A 146 6.43 13.24 7.35
N LEU A 147 5.61 12.54 6.57
CA LEU A 147 4.53 13.18 5.81
C LEU A 147 3.56 13.94 6.73
N GLN A 148 3.20 13.40 7.89
CA GLN A 148 2.36 14.13 8.86
C GLN A 148 2.97 15.48 9.26
N LYS A 149 4.29 15.54 9.44
CA LYS A 149 5.01 16.78 9.81
C LYS A 149 5.10 17.75 8.63
N LEU A 150 5.19 17.23 7.41
CA LEU A 150 5.26 18.04 6.19
C LEU A 150 3.91 18.64 5.79
N LEU A 151 2.80 17.94 6.02
CA LEU A 151 1.46 18.41 5.60
C LEU A 151 1.15 19.85 6.05
N PRO A 152 1.33 20.25 7.33
CA PRO A 152 1.11 21.64 7.74
C PRO A 152 2.07 22.67 7.14
N VAL A 153 3.29 22.25 6.77
CA VAL A 153 4.29 23.11 6.12
C VAL A 153 3.93 23.33 4.65
N LEU A 154 3.55 22.25 3.97
CA LEU A 154 3.13 22.25 2.58
C LEU A 154 1.75 22.89 2.39
N TYR A 155 0.89 22.90 3.42
CA TYR A 155 -0.44 23.49 3.37
C TYR A 155 -0.71 24.40 4.59
N PRO A 156 -0.11 25.60 4.63
CA PRO A 156 -0.28 26.52 5.75
C PRO A 156 -1.77 26.83 6.02
N GLY A 157 -2.22 26.57 7.25
CA GLY A 157 -3.60 26.82 7.66
C GLY A 157 -4.62 25.72 7.35
N VAL A 158 -4.22 24.63 6.68
CA VAL A 158 -5.13 23.54 6.28
C VAL A 158 -5.17 22.41 7.33
N PHE A 159 -4.02 22.04 7.88
CA PHE A 159 -3.86 20.92 8.82
C PHE A 159 -3.47 21.42 10.23
N LEU A 160 -4.24 22.36 10.78
CA LEU A 160 -3.91 23.04 12.03
C LEU A 160 -3.95 22.11 13.25
N ASN A 161 -4.97 21.25 13.32
CA ASN A 161 -5.09 20.28 14.41
C ASN A 161 -4.00 19.21 14.32
N LEU A 162 -3.71 18.73 13.11
CA LEU A 162 -2.60 17.81 12.87
C LEU A 162 -1.25 18.42 13.25
N ALA A 163 -1.03 19.71 12.97
CA ALA A 163 0.20 20.42 13.32
C ALA A 163 0.44 20.47 14.83
N ALA A 164 -0.62 20.58 15.63
CA ALA A 164 -0.56 20.56 17.09
C ALA A 164 -0.43 19.13 17.67
N TYR A 165 -0.61 18.09 16.85
CA TYR A 165 -0.60 16.70 17.32
C TYR A 165 0.83 16.14 17.40
N SER A 166 1.32 15.97 18.64
CA SER A 166 2.68 15.47 18.93
C SER A 166 2.72 14.09 19.59
N LYS A 167 1.56 13.49 19.90
CA LYS A 167 1.48 12.14 20.48
C LYS A 167 1.84 11.09 19.43
N ALA A 168 2.27 9.92 19.90
CA ALA A 168 2.52 8.78 19.03
C ALA A 168 1.22 8.30 18.34
N ARG A 169 1.30 8.05 17.03
CA ARG A 169 0.19 7.60 16.17
C ARG A 169 -0.19 6.14 16.41
N ALA A 170 -0.91 5.87 17.50
CA ALA A 170 -1.39 4.52 17.83
C ALA A 170 -2.36 3.95 16.77
N ASP A 171 -3.13 4.82 16.11
CA ASP A 171 -4.00 4.47 15.00
C ASP A 171 -3.21 3.93 13.79
N LEU A 172 -2.13 4.60 13.40
CA LEU A 172 -1.27 4.14 12.30
C LEU A 172 -0.51 2.86 12.66
N VAL A 173 -0.06 2.72 13.92
CA VAL A 173 0.55 1.45 14.38
C VAL A 173 -0.47 0.31 14.30
N ALA A 174 -1.73 0.54 14.70
CA ALA A 174 -2.78 -0.47 14.58
C ALA A 174 -3.05 -0.82 13.12
N ILE A 175 -3.26 0.18 12.26
CA ILE A 175 -3.56 -0.01 10.84
C ILE A 175 -2.41 -0.74 10.13
N LEU A 176 -1.16 -0.30 10.30
CA LEU A 176 -0.02 -0.72 9.49
C LEU A 176 0.80 -1.87 10.08
N LEU A 177 0.81 -2.08 11.41
CA LEU A 177 1.76 -3.00 12.06
C LEU A 177 1.15 -4.12 12.89
N THR A 178 -0.02 -3.95 13.50
CA THR A 178 -0.58 -4.98 14.41
C THR A 178 -1.95 -5.51 14.00
N GLY A 179 -2.67 -4.76 13.17
CA GLY A 179 -4.11 -4.90 12.97
C GLY A 179 -4.91 -4.13 14.03
N ILE A 180 -6.16 -3.84 13.70
CA ILE A 180 -7.14 -3.14 14.51
C ILE A 180 -7.79 -4.14 15.47
N PRO A 181 -7.70 -3.94 16.80
CA PRO A 181 -8.32 -4.83 17.77
C PRO A 181 -9.84 -4.64 17.84
N THR A 182 -10.52 -5.60 18.45
CA THR A 182 -11.96 -5.50 18.70
C THR A 182 -12.30 -4.30 19.58
N GLY A 183 -13.51 -3.76 19.44
CA GLY A 183 -14.00 -2.65 20.25
C GLY A 183 -13.62 -1.25 19.76
N ILE A 184 -12.74 -1.14 18.76
CA ILE A 184 -12.43 0.14 18.10
C ILE A 184 -13.43 0.42 16.97
N ILE A 185 -13.70 -0.59 16.14
CA ILE A 185 -14.66 -0.51 15.03
C ILE A 185 -15.71 -1.60 15.27
N SER A 186 -16.98 -1.19 15.32
CA SER A 186 -18.08 -2.12 15.59
C SER A 186 -18.16 -3.22 14.53
N GLY A 187 -18.19 -4.48 14.97
CA GLY A 187 -18.26 -5.65 14.08
C GLY A 187 -16.97 -5.97 13.32
N PHE A 188 -15.84 -5.34 13.68
CA PHE A 188 -14.58 -5.51 12.96
C PHE A 188 -13.37 -5.69 13.89
N GLN A 189 -12.49 -6.60 13.48
CA GLN A 189 -11.10 -6.66 13.94
C GLN A 189 -10.26 -7.39 12.88
N ASN A 190 -8.97 -7.09 12.81
CA ASN A 190 -8.00 -7.88 12.05
C ASN A 190 -6.68 -8.01 12.83
N PHE A 191 -6.74 -8.01 14.15
CA PHE A 191 -5.59 -7.97 15.04
C PHE A 191 -4.91 -9.34 15.15
N THR A 192 -3.62 -9.40 14.81
CA THR A 192 -2.84 -10.65 14.82
C THR A 192 -1.90 -10.76 16.02
N GLY A 193 -2.08 -9.94 17.06
CA GLY A 193 -1.24 -9.92 18.25
C GLY A 193 -0.29 -8.72 18.33
N ALA A 194 0.51 -8.68 19.40
CA ALA A 194 1.41 -7.55 19.69
C ALA A 194 2.66 -7.49 18.80
N LEU A 195 2.88 -8.48 17.94
CA LEU A 195 3.96 -8.45 16.98
C LEU A 195 3.73 -7.32 15.98
N GLN A 196 4.59 -6.31 16.04
CA GLN A 196 4.67 -5.24 15.06
C GLN A 196 5.35 -5.78 13.80
N ALA A 197 4.57 -5.96 12.75
CA ALA A 197 5.02 -6.49 11.47
C ALA A 197 4.15 -5.95 10.34
N ASP A 198 4.82 -5.57 9.25
CA ASP A 198 4.19 -5.24 7.99
C ASP A 198 3.54 -6.49 7.35
N TYR A 199 2.26 -6.70 7.70
CA TYR A 199 1.40 -7.74 7.14
C TYR A 199 0.11 -7.11 6.63
N LEU A 200 -0.28 -7.47 5.42
CA LEU A 200 -1.64 -7.28 4.93
C LEU A 200 -2.56 -8.27 5.63
N ARG A 201 -3.44 -7.76 6.49
CA ARG A 201 -4.27 -8.57 7.39
C ARG A 201 -5.69 -8.68 6.88
N LEU A 202 -6.15 -9.91 6.66
CA LEU A 202 -7.51 -10.20 6.18
C LEU A 202 -8.26 -11.02 7.23
N ASN A 203 -9.36 -10.46 7.72
CA ASN A 203 -10.40 -11.19 8.42
C ASN A 203 -11.33 -11.86 7.40
N MET A 204 -11.17 -13.17 7.24
CA MET A 204 -11.90 -13.99 6.28
C MET A 204 -13.37 -14.20 6.65
N ALA A 205 -13.79 -13.87 7.87
CA ALA A 205 -15.20 -13.96 8.28
C ALA A 205 -16.02 -12.73 7.85
N ILE A 206 -15.39 -11.61 7.48
CA ILE A 206 -16.08 -10.46 6.91
C ILE A 206 -16.50 -10.79 5.46
N PRO A 207 -17.81 -10.76 5.13
CA PRO A 207 -18.27 -11.03 3.78
C PRO A 207 -17.92 -9.88 2.82
N PRO A 208 -17.65 -10.16 1.53
CA PRO A 208 -17.48 -9.11 0.53
C PRO A 208 -18.74 -8.23 0.40
N ASN A 209 -18.56 -6.91 0.30
CA ASN A 209 -19.63 -6.00 -0.09
C ASN A 209 -19.79 -5.99 -1.61
N THR A 210 -20.92 -6.49 -2.12
CA THR A 210 -21.20 -6.63 -3.56
C THR A 210 -22.22 -5.63 -4.10
N SER A 211 -22.87 -4.85 -3.24
CA SER A 211 -23.96 -3.95 -3.65
C SER A 211 -23.46 -2.53 -3.91
N ASN A 212 -22.64 -2.00 -3.01
CA ASN A 212 -22.05 -0.68 -3.14
C ASN A 212 -20.70 -0.64 -2.40
N PRO A 213 -19.66 -1.30 -2.95
CA PRO A 213 -18.36 -1.31 -2.32
C PRO A 213 -17.76 0.09 -2.34
N SER A 214 -17.24 0.54 -1.19
CA SER A 214 -16.58 1.84 -1.09
C SER A 214 -15.11 1.73 -1.48
N ARG A 215 -14.64 2.56 -2.43
CA ARG A 215 -13.19 2.66 -2.75
C ARG A 215 -12.33 3.03 -1.53
N LEU A 216 -12.95 3.68 -0.55
CA LEU A 216 -12.31 4.12 0.68
C LEU A 216 -12.34 3.05 1.80
N GLY A 217 -12.75 1.82 1.49
CA GLY A 217 -12.75 0.70 2.44
C GLY A 217 -13.38 1.06 3.79
N ILE A 218 -12.68 0.76 4.89
CA ILE A 218 -13.22 0.94 6.24
C ILE A 218 -13.48 2.41 6.57
N VAL A 219 -12.61 3.34 6.14
CA VAL A 219 -12.84 4.78 6.37
C VAL A 219 -14.01 5.32 5.55
N GLY A 220 -14.40 4.59 4.49
CA GLY A 220 -15.63 4.81 3.73
C GLY A 220 -16.85 4.02 4.23
N GLY A 221 -16.78 3.39 5.41
CA GLY A 221 -17.88 2.61 6.00
C GLY A 221 -18.02 1.17 5.48
N ASP A 222 -17.03 0.65 4.75
CA ASP A 222 -17.05 -0.68 4.16
C ASP A 222 -16.02 -1.62 4.82
N LEU A 223 -16.49 -2.46 5.74
CA LEU A 223 -15.65 -3.39 6.50
C LEU A 223 -14.92 -4.44 5.64
N ALA A 224 -15.38 -4.66 4.40
CA ALA A 224 -14.76 -5.61 3.48
C ALA A 224 -13.56 -5.02 2.71
N GLY A 225 -13.35 -3.70 2.79
CA GLY A 225 -12.23 -3.02 2.15
C GLY A 225 -11.03 -2.82 3.06
N PHE A 226 -9.96 -2.28 2.48
CA PHE A 226 -8.73 -1.96 3.19
C PHE A 226 -8.97 -1.15 4.49
N PRO A 227 -8.26 -1.46 5.60
CA PRO A 227 -7.17 -2.44 5.75
C PRO A 227 -7.60 -3.90 6.03
N ASN A 228 -8.83 -4.31 5.70
CA ASN A 228 -9.23 -5.73 5.76
C ASN A 228 -8.82 -6.49 4.48
N GLY A 229 -7.54 -6.82 4.36
CA GLY A 229 -6.94 -7.15 3.08
C GLY A 229 -6.94 -5.93 2.16
N ARG A 230 -6.83 -6.17 0.85
CA ARG A 230 -6.92 -5.13 -0.18
C ARG A 230 -7.69 -5.67 -1.37
N ARG A 231 -8.80 -5.02 -1.71
CA ARG A 231 -9.54 -5.29 -2.95
C ARG A 231 -8.92 -4.50 -4.09
N VAL A 232 -9.11 -4.98 -5.32
CA VAL A 232 -8.63 -4.30 -6.54
C VAL A 232 -9.20 -2.89 -6.71
N LEU A 233 -10.37 -2.61 -6.13
CA LEU A 233 -11.04 -1.31 -6.15
C LEU A 233 -10.66 -0.38 -5.00
N ASP A 234 -9.95 -0.89 -3.98
CA ASP A 234 -9.59 -0.07 -2.82
C ASP A 234 -8.53 0.95 -3.22
N ASP A 235 -8.84 2.22 -2.98
CA ASP A 235 -7.95 3.35 -3.18
C ASP A 235 -7.10 3.55 -1.93
N VAL A 236 -6.08 2.70 -1.81
CA VAL A 236 -5.21 2.65 -0.64
C VAL A 236 -4.42 3.94 -0.43
N ILE A 237 -4.16 4.69 -1.51
CA ILE A 237 -3.43 5.97 -1.43
C ILE A 237 -4.31 6.99 -0.71
N ASP A 238 -5.56 7.13 -1.13
CA ASP A 238 -6.51 8.02 -0.44
C ASP A 238 -6.75 7.60 1.00
N ILE A 239 -6.94 6.29 1.26
CA ILE A 239 -7.20 5.80 2.62
C ILE A 239 -6.03 6.12 3.55
N GLU A 240 -4.81 5.84 3.13
CA GLU A 240 -3.61 6.07 3.94
C GLU A 240 -3.26 7.55 4.07
N LEU A 241 -3.46 8.36 3.01
CA LEU A 241 -3.33 9.81 3.08
C LEU A 241 -4.28 10.42 4.12
N ARG A 242 -5.55 10.00 4.11
CA ARG A 242 -6.55 10.45 5.09
C ARG A 242 -6.18 10.01 6.49
N ALA A 243 -5.72 8.77 6.66
CA ALA A 243 -5.22 8.28 7.94
C ALA A 243 -4.05 9.15 8.42
N ILE A 244 -3.00 9.37 7.61
CA ILE A 244 -1.83 10.19 7.95
C ILE A 244 -2.25 11.64 8.26
N ALA A 245 -3.18 12.21 7.50
CA ALA A 245 -3.76 13.54 7.73
C ALA A 245 -4.62 13.66 9.00
N GLY A 246 -4.86 12.54 9.70
CA GLY A 246 -5.48 12.51 11.03
C GLY A 246 -6.95 12.06 11.04
N ALA A 247 -7.51 11.59 9.93
CA ALA A 247 -8.90 11.14 9.89
C ALA A 247 -9.19 9.97 10.85
N THR A 248 -8.18 9.14 11.15
CA THR A 248 -8.28 7.97 12.03
C THR A 248 -7.90 8.24 13.48
N LEU A 249 -7.35 9.42 13.80
CA LEU A 249 -6.92 9.76 15.16
C LEU A 249 -8.05 9.71 16.20
N PRO A 250 -9.30 10.10 15.91
CA PRO A 250 -10.39 10.00 16.87
C PRO A 250 -10.68 8.57 17.35
N LEU A 251 -10.23 7.54 16.62
CA LEU A 251 -10.37 6.14 17.02
C LEU A 251 -9.48 5.78 18.23
N VAL A 252 -8.44 6.57 18.50
CA VAL A 252 -7.47 6.32 19.59
C VAL A 252 -7.29 7.53 20.52
N ASP A 253 -7.77 8.71 20.12
CA ASP A 253 -7.74 9.93 20.89
C ASP A 253 -9.04 10.72 20.70
N ASN A 254 -10.03 10.46 21.57
CA ASN A 254 -11.35 11.09 21.49
C ASN A 254 -11.32 12.63 21.64
N ALA A 255 -10.22 13.21 22.12
CA ALA A 255 -10.07 14.66 22.23
C ALA A 255 -9.58 15.30 20.92
N PHE A 256 -9.08 14.51 19.97
CA PHE A 256 -8.64 15.00 18.68
C PHE A 256 -9.83 15.25 17.76
N THR A 257 -9.86 16.45 17.15
CA THR A 257 -10.80 16.77 16.08
C THR A 257 -10.05 16.81 14.76
N PRO A 258 -10.38 15.96 13.77
CA PRO A 258 -9.73 16.02 12.47
C PRO A 258 -9.93 17.37 11.80
N ASP A 259 -8.89 17.86 11.14
CA ASP A 259 -9.03 18.98 10.21
C ASP A 259 -10.02 18.59 9.10
N GLY A 260 -10.86 19.52 8.63
CA GLY A 260 -11.83 19.23 7.56
C GLY A 260 -11.18 18.65 6.30
N ALA A 261 -9.93 19.04 6.03
CA ALA A 261 -9.14 18.53 4.93
C ALA A 261 -8.78 17.04 5.05
N ALA A 262 -8.68 16.49 6.26
CA ALA A 262 -8.32 15.09 6.47
C ALA A 262 -9.36 14.11 5.88
N GLY A 263 -10.62 14.53 5.74
CA GLY A 263 -11.68 13.73 5.10
C GLY A 263 -11.78 13.90 3.58
N LEU A 264 -11.01 14.83 2.99
CA LEU A 264 -11.11 15.22 1.59
C LEU A 264 -9.81 15.00 0.81
N VAL A 265 -8.68 14.91 1.52
CA VAL A 265 -7.37 14.68 0.92
C VAL A 265 -7.37 13.42 0.07
N ALA A 266 -6.81 13.54 -1.13
CA ALA A 266 -6.76 12.49 -2.14
C ALA A 266 -5.56 12.67 -3.09
N ASP A 267 -5.27 11.62 -3.87
CA ASP A 267 -4.36 11.70 -5.02
C ASP A 267 -5.02 12.17 -6.32
N GLY A 268 -6.36 12.15 -6.33
CA GLY A 268 -7.24 12.58 -7.42
C GLY A 268 -7.49 11.54 -8.50
N VAL A 269 -7.13 10.28 -8.27
CA VAL A 269 -7.39 9.14 -9.16
C VAL A 269 -8.47 8.25 -8.55
N ASP A 270 -9.72 8.74 -8.58
CA ASP A 270 -10.84 8.12 -7.85
C ASP A 270 -11.44 6.88 -8.54
N SER A 271 -10.99 6.54 -9.74
CA SER A 271 -11.54 5.41 -10.51
C SER A 271 -10.50 4.79 -11.42
N ASN A 272 -10.68 3.48 -11.68
CA ASN A 272 -9.84 2.77 -12.63
C ASN A 272 -10.30 3.09 -14.06
N PRO A 273 -9.38 3.34 -14.99
CA PRO A 273 -9.72 3.68 -16.36
C PRO A 273 -10.36 2.48 -17.07
N VAL A 274 -11.42 2.73 -17.84
CA VAL A 274 -12.01 1.74 -18.75
C VAL A 274 -11.36 1.93 -20.13
N GLN A 275 -10.58 0.95 -20.55
CA GLN A 275 -9.92 0.96 -21.87
C GLN A 275 -10.27 -0.27 -22.68
N SER A 276 -10.37 -0.09 -24.01
CA SER A 276 -10.60 -1.18 -24.96
C SER A 276 -9.60 -2.34 -24.72
N PRO A 277 -10.06 -3.60 -24.68
CA PRO A 277 -11.40 -4.09 -25.03
C PRO A 277 -12.42 -4.12 -23.87
N ASN A 278 -12.09 -3.55 -22.71
CA ASN A 278 -12.93 -3.61 -21.51
C ASN A 278 -14.08 -2.58 -21.57
N SER A 279 -15.25 -2.98 -21.08
CA SER A 279 -16.43 -2.10 -20.91
C SER A 279 -16.71 -1.73 -19.45
N THR A 280 -16.00 -2.35 -18.51
CA THR A 280 -16.06 -2.09 -17.07
C THR A 280 -14.64 -2.03 -16.50
N PRO A 281 -14.42 -1.32 -15.39
CA PRO A 281 -13.08 -1.23 -14.77
C PRO A 281 -12.63 -2.56 -14.15
N PHE A 282 -13.59 -3.42 -13.80
CA PHE A 282 -13.36 -4.74 -13.19
C PHE A 282 -14.29 -5.78 -13.83
N LEU A 283 -13.82 -7.02 -13.91
CA LEU A 283 -14.64 -8.16 -14.31
C LEU A 283 -15.54 -8.59 -13.13
N SER A 284 -16.71 -9.18 -13.41
CA SER A 284 -17.62 -9.70 -12.38
C SER A 284 -17.21 -11.08 -11.84
N THR A 285 -16.17 -11.67 -12.40
CA THR A 285 -15.64 -12.99 -12.03
C THR A 285 -14.15 -12.91 -11.83
N PHE A 286 -13.61 -13.84 -11.03
CA PHE A 286 -12.18 -13.97 -10.80
C PHE A 286 -11.40 -14.01 -12.12
N PRO A 287 -10.30 -13.26 -12.27
CA PRO A 287 -9.54 -12.56 -11.20
C PRO A 287 -10.02 -11.14 -10.87
N TYR A 288 -11.17 -10.71 -11.39
CA TYR A 288 -11.76 -9.37 -11.23
C TYR A 288 -10.95 -8.23 -11.86
N LEU A 289 -9.75 -8.50 -12.38
CA LEU A 289 -8.93 -7.55 -13.13
C LEU A 289 -9.36 -7.48 -14.61
N PRO A 290 -9.28 -6.30 -15.25
CA PRO A 290 -9.63 -6.15 -16.67
C PRO A 290 -8.68 -6.93 -17.58
N HIS A 291 -9.13 -7.20 -18.81
CA HIS A 291 -8.28 -7.75 -19.87
C HIS A 291 -7.16 -6.77 -20.25
N PRO A 292 -5.99 -7.27 -20.69
CA PRO A 292 -4.91 -6.43 -21.19
C PRO A 292 -5.40 -5.44 -22.25
N VAL A 293 -4.95 -4.20 -22.14
CA VAL A 293 -5.24 -3.12 -23.09
C VAL A 293 -4.50 -3.39 -24.40
N ALA A 294 -5.13 -3.10 -25.53
CA ALA A 294 -4.50 -3.23 -26.84
C ALA A 294 -3.31 -2.26 -26.97
N GLY A 295 -2.15 -2.75 -27.43
CA GLY A 295 -0.96 -1.92 -27.60
C GLY A 295 -1.07 -0.84 -28.69
N TYR A 296 -2.04 -0.95 -29.61
CA TYR A 296 -2.29 0.04 -30.65
C TYR A 296 -3.36 1.08 -30.26
N GLU A 297 -4.41 0.66 -29.55
CA GLU A 297 -5.55 1.52 -29.17
C GLU A 297 -5.62 1.65 -27.65
N HIS A 298 -4.85 2.60 -27.11
CA HIS A 298 -4.78 2.88 -25.69
C HIS A 298 -4.61 4.38 -25.44
N SER A 299 -4.99 4.83 -24.24
CA SER A 299 -4.84 6.23 -23.83
C SER A 299 -4.04 6.30 -22.54
N HIS A 300 -3.19 7.33 -22.45
CA HIS A 300 -2.42 7.66 -21.26
C HIS A 300 -2.92 8.99 -20.72
N ASP A 301 -2.75 9.20 -19.41
CA ASP A 301 -2.81 10.56 -18.90
C ASP A 301 -1.55 11.33 -19.34
N PRO A 302 -1.65 12.65 -19.55
CA PRO A 302 -0.54 13.49 -19.98
C PRO A 302 0.57 13.63 -18.92
#